data_AF-A0A4Q6G3N7-F1
#
_entry.id   AF-A0A4Q6G3N7-F1
#
_cell.length_a   1.000
_cell.length_b   1.000
_cell.length_c   1.000
_cell.angle_alpha   90.00
_cell.angle_beta   90.00
_cell.angle_gamma   90.00
#
_symmetry.space_group_name_H-M   'P 1'
#
loop_
_entity.id
_entity.type
_entity.pdbx_description
1 polymer ?
#
loop_
_entity_poly.entity_id
_entity_poly.type
_entity_poly.pdbx_seq_one_letter_code
_entity_poly.pdbx_strand_id
1 'polypeptide(L)'
;MTSTVPSPTLSALSPLDGRYASKTDKLRPILSEAGFMHHRVKVEIAWLQALSQAGFPEIKPFSAEANAHLERMAADFGDAQAARIKEIEAVTNHD
;
A
#
# COMPACT_ATOMS: atom_id res chain seq x y z
N MET A 1 -21.62 -8.48 -34.10
CA MET A 1 -20.21 -8.44 -33.65
C MET A 1 -20.21 -8.52 -32.14
N THR A 2 -20.04 -9.71 -31.57
CA THR A 2 -19.91 -9.86 -30.12
C THR A 2 -18.49 -9.46 -29.73
N SER A 3 -18.34 -8.23 -29.23
CA SER A 3 -17.10 -7.78 -28.60
C SER A 3 -16.85 -8.69 -27.40
N THR A 4 -15.88 -9.59 -27.53
CA THR A 4 -15.50 -10.49 -26.45
C THR A 4 -14.53 -9.70 -25.59
N VAL A 5 -14.98 -9.24 -24.43
CA VAL A 5 -14.09 -8.57 -23.47
C VAL A 5 -12.95 -9.54 -23.17
N PRO A 6 -11.69 -9.15 -23.40
CA PRO A 6 -10.57 -10.05 -23.19
C PRO A 6 -10.53 -10.48 -21.72
N SER A 7 -10.35 -11.78 -21.47
CA SER A 7 -10.07 -12.25 -20.12
C SER A 7 -8.82 -11.53 -19.61
N PRO A 8 -8.83 -10.94 -18.39
CA PRO A 8 -7.71 -10.18 -17.87
C PRO A 8 -6.40 -10.99 -17.87
N THR A 9 -6.49 -12.32 -17.77
CA THR A 9 -5.34 -13.23 -17.90
C THR A 9 -4.84 -13.37 -19.34
N LEU A 10 -5.73 -13.42 -20.34
CA LEU A 10 -5.37 -13.59 -21.76
C LEU A 10 -4.89 -12.29 -22.41
N SER A 11 -5.33 -11.14 -21.91
CA SER A 11 -4.88 -9.81 -22.37
C SER A 11 -3.78 -9.19 -21.50
N ALA A 12 -3.31 -9.88 -20.46
CA ALA A 12 -2.19 -9.40 -19.65
C ALA A 12 -0.94 -9.25 -20.52
N LEU A 13 -0.29 -8.08 -20.45
CA LEU A 13 0.95 -7.82 -21.18
C LEU A 13 2.10 -8.70 -20.65
N SER A 14 2.18 -8.85 -19.32
CA SER A 14 3.16 -9.71 -18.66
C SER A 14 2.56 -11.09 -18.38
N PRO A 15 3.26 -12.20 -18.70
CA PRO A 15 2.79 -13.53 -18.34
C PRO A 15 2.81 -13.76 -16.82
N LEU A 16 3.53 -12.96 -16.03
CA LEU A 16 3.55 -13.04 -14.58
C LEU A 16 2.20 -12.67 -13.94
N ASP A 17 1.44 -11.80 -14.60
CA ASP A 17 0.09 -11.41 -14.19
C ASP A 17 -1.02 -12.17 -14.93
N GLY A 18 -0.64 -12.94 -15.96
CA GLY A 18 -1.54 -13.79 -16.74
C GLY A 18 -1.25 -15.29 -16.50
N ARG A 19 -0.60 -15.92 -17.48
CA ARG A 19 -0.32 -17.38 -17.53
C ARG A 19 0.28 -17.94 -16.23
N TYR A 20 1.07 -17.15 -15.51
CA TYR A 20 1.77 -17.57 -14.30
C TYR A 20 1.27 -16.89 -13.02
N ALA A 21 0.12 -16.19 -13.06
CA ALA A 21 -0.44 -15.47 -11.92
C ALA A 21 -0.54 -16.35 -10.65
N SER A 22 -1.08 -17.57 -10.80
CA SER A 22 -1.20 -18.50 -9.66
C SER A 22 0.13 -18.92 -9.03
N LYS A 23 1.25 -18.80 -9.77
CA LYS A 23 2.60 -19.06 -9.26
C LYS A 23 3.19 -17.85 -8.54
N THR A 24 2.71 -16.65 -8.84
CA THR A 24 3.23 -15.37 -8.33
C THR A 24 2.29 -14.69 -7.33
N ASP A 25 1.10 -15.23 -7.05
CA ASP A 25 0.12 -14.61 -6.15
C ASP A 25 0.69 -14.27 -4.77
N LYS A 26 1.58 -15.10 -4.21
CA LYS A 26 2.24 -14.84 -2.92
C LYS A 26 3.18 -13.62 -2.94
N LEU A 27 3.59 -13.17 -4.12
CA LEU A 27 4.43 -11.99 -4.30
C LEU A 27 3.61 -10.70 -4.42
N ARG A 28 2.31 -10.78 -4.74
CA ARG A 28 1.45 -9.60 -4.93
C ARG A 28 1.43 -8.67 -3.71
N PRO A 29 1.35 -9.15 -2.46
CA PRO A 29 1.40 -8.26 -1.29
C PRO A 29 2.71 -7.49 -1.10
N ILE A 30 3.76 -7.82 -1.87
CA ILE A 30 5.12 -7.26 -1.72
C ILE A 30 5.53 -6.46 -2.96
N LEU A 31 5.29 -7.02 -4.16
CA LEU A 31 5.82 -6.51 -5.43
C LEU A 31 4.78 -5.81 -6.31
N SER A 32 3.50 -5.80 -5.92
CA SER A 32 2.51 -4.97 -6.60
C SER A 32 2.63 -3.51 -6.16
N GLU A 33 2.02 -2.60 -6.92
CA GLU A 33 1.92 -1.18 -6.54
C GLU A 33 1.22 -1.02 -5.17
N ALA A 34 0.13 -1.76 -4.91
CA ALA A 34 -0.53 -1.77 -3.61
C ALA A 34 0.38 -2.31 -2.49
N GLY A 35 1.17 -3.36 -2.78
CA GLY A 35 2.18 -3.87 -1.86
C GLY A 35 3.28 -2.86 -1.55
N PHE A 36 3.74 -2.12 -2.56
CA PHE A 36 4.70 -1.04 -2.40
C PHE A 36 4.14 0.10 -1.55
N MET A 37 2.90 0.55 -1.83
CA MET A 37 2.20 1.57 -1.03
C MET A 37 2.02 1.14 0.42
N HIS A 38 1.63 -0.12 0.67
CA HIS A 38 1.49 -0.66 2.02
C HIS A 38 2.81 -0.54 2.80
N HIS A 39 3.93 -0.90 2.17
CA HIS A 39 5.24 -0.82 2.81
C HIS A 39 5.69 0.63 3.03
N ARG A 40 5.37 1.56 2.12
CA ARG A 40 5.62 3.00 2.33
C ARG A 40 4.87 3.51 3.54
N VAL A 41 3.57 3.22 3.65
CA VAL A 41 2.74 3.60 4.80
C VAL A 41 3.32 3.04 6.10
N LYS A 42 3.76 1.78 6.11
CA LYS A 42 4.43 1.16 7.27
C LYS A 42 5.70 1.93 7.69
N VAL A 43 6.54 2.32 6.73
CA VAL A 43 7.78 3.05 7.00
C VAL A 43 7.48 4.45 7.54
N GLU A 44 6.53 5.18 6.95
CA GLU A 44 6.16 6.53 7.40
C GLU A 44 5.57 6.51 8.83
N ILE A 45 4.73 5.52 9.14
CA ILE A 45 4.20 5.33 10.49
C ILE A 45 5.35 5.04 11.48
N ALA A 46 6.22 4.08 11.16
CA ALA A 46 7.35 3.73 12.02
C ALA A 46 8.29 4.92 12.22
N TRP A 47 8.50 5.72 11.17
CA TRP A 47 9.31 6.93 11.24
C TRP A 47 8.70 7.98 12.15
N LEU A 48 7.40 8.25 12.02
CA LEU A 48 6.69 9.19 12.88
C LEU A 48 6.72 8.76 14.36
N GLN A 49 6.52 7.47 14.63
CA GLN A 49 6.63 6.91 15.98
C GLN A 49 8.06 7.06 16.53
N ALA A 50 9.08 6.73 15.75
CA ALA A 50 10.48 6.91 16.13
C ALA A 50 10.82 8.39 16.40
N LEU A 51 10.31 9.31 15.57
CA LEU A 51 10.49 10.74 15.75
C LEU A 51 9.90 11.24 17.07
N SER A 52 8.71 10.73 17.46
CA SER A 52 8.09 11.05 18.75
C SER A 52 8.91 10.59 19.97
N GLN A 53 9.76 9.58 19.78
CA GLN A 53 10.61 9.01 20.83
C GLN A 53 12.01 9.63 20.86
N ALA A 54 12.34 10.48 19.89
CA ALA A 54 13.68 11.07 19.75
C ALA A 54 13.99 12.21 20.76
N GLY A 55 13.02 12.60 21.59
CA GLY A 55 13.22 13.59 22.65
C GLY A 55 13.04 15.05 22.23
N PHE A 56 12.42 15.31 21.07
CA PHE A 56 12.10 16.67 20.62
C PHE A 56 10.97 17.29 21.47
N PRO A 57 11.09 18.56 21.88
CA PRO A 57 10.05 19.22 22.68
C PRO A 57 8.74 19.43 21.90
N GLU A 58 8.81 19.59 20.58
CA GLU A 58 7.67 19.79 19.68
C GLU A 58 6.88 18.51 19.42
N ILE A 59 7.55 17.34 19.53
CA ILE A 59 6.96 16.03 19.23
C ILE A 59 7.24 15.10 20.40
N LYS A 60 6.33 15.12 21.38
CA LYS A 60 6.39 14.25 22.56
C LYS A 60 6.03 12.81 22.20
N PRO A 61 6.48 11.82 22.99
CA PRO A 61 6.08 10.43 22.83
C PRO A 61 4.55 10.29 22.78
N PHE A 62 4.05 9.54 21.80
CA PHE A 62 2.62 9.29 21.68
C PHE A 62 2.11 8.35 22.77
N SER A 63 0.82 8.45 23.08
CA SER A 63 0.16 7.52 24.01
C SER A 63 0.10 6.10 23.44
N ALA A 64 -0.19 5.12 24.30
CA ALA A 64 -0.36 3.73 23.86
C ALA A 64 -1.51 3.59 22.86
N GLU A 65 -2.61 4.32 23.06
CA GLU A 65 -3.79 4.30 22.19
C GLU A 65 -3.48 4.88 20.81
N ALA A 66 -2.71 5.97 20.76
CA ALA A 66 -2.27 6.60 19.51
C ALA A 66 -1.32 5.69 18.73
N ASN A 67 -0.34 5.06 19.40
CA ASN A 67 0.53 4.08 18.76
C ASN A 67 -0.27 2.88 18.21
N ALA A 68 -1.19 2.33 19.00
CA ALA A 68 -2.04 1.24 18.56
C ALA A 68 -2.95 1.64 17.38
N HIS A 69 -3.39 2.90 17.30
CA HIS A 69 -4.14 3.40 16.15
C HIS A 69 -3.29 3.43 14.88
N LEU A 70 -2.06 3.97 14.96
CA LEU A 70 -1.12 3.99 13.85
C LEU A 70 -0.79 2.57 13.37
N GLU A 71 -0.53 1.65 14.29
CA GLU A 71 -0.28 0.24 13.95
C GLU A 71 -1.47 -0.41 13.24
N ARG A 72 -2.70 -0.13 13.68
CA ARG A 72 -3.91 -0.60 13.00
C ARG A 72 -4.04 -0.05 11.58
N MET A 73 -3.69 1.20 11.32
CA MET A 73 -3.72 1.77 9.97
C MET A 73 -2.84 0.98 9.00
N ALA A 74 -1.67 0.52 9.45
CA ALA A 74 -0.81 -0.34 8.67
C ALA A 74 -1.33 -1.79 8.58
N ALA A 75 -1.88 -2.34 9.67
CA ALA A 75 -2.39 -3.71 9.69
C ALA A 75 -3.63 -3.91 8.82
N ASP A 76 -4.52 -2.92 8.79
CA ASP A 76 -5.80 -2.95 8.07
C ASP A 76 -5.69 -2.36 6.65
N PHE A 77 -4.46 -2.13 6.16
CA PHE A 77 -4.24 -1.60 4.82
C PHE A 77 -4.74 -2.58 3.75
N GLY A 78 -5.63 -2.10 2.87
CA GLY A 78 -6.14 -2.84 1.73
C GLY A 78 -6.50 -1.95 0.56
N ASP A 79 -7.35 -2.48 -0.34
CA ASP A 79 -7.67 -1.85 -1.62
C ASP A 79 -8.25 -0.43 -1.47
N ALA A 80 -9.02 -0.17 -0.42
CA ALA A 80 -9.59 1.15 -0.16
C ALA A 80 -8.52 2.19 0.17
N GLN A 81 -7.49 1.83 0.95
CA GLN A 81 -6.38 2.72 1.27
C GLN A 81 -5.48 2.94 0.05
N ALA A 82 -5.20 1.90 -0.72
CA ALA A 82 -4.44 2.02 -1.96
C ALA A 82 -5.17 2.93 -2.97
N ALA A 83 -6.49 2.77 -3.15
CA ALA A 83 -7.30 3.64 -3.99
C ALA A 83 -7.25 5.10 -3.51
N ARG A 84 -7.35 5.33 -2.18
CA ARG A 84 -7.25 6.67 -1.61
C ARG A 84 -5.90 7.33 -1.87
N ILE A 85 -4.80 6.58 -1.83
CA ILE A 85 -3.47 7.08 -2.19
C ILE A 85 -3.46 7.51 -3.68
N LYS A 86 -3.98 6.68 -4.59
CA LYS A 86 -4.07 7.03 -6.02
C LYS A 86 -4.90 8.29 -6.28
N GLU A 87 -5.98 8.51 -5.51
CA GLU A 87 -6.78 9.74 -5.62
C GLU A 87 -5.98 11.00 -5.27
N ILE A 88 -5.09 10.90 -4.27
CA ILE A 88 -4.22 12.01 -3.87
C ILE A 88 -3.09 12.18 -4.90
N GLU A 89 -2.48 11.08 -5.35
CA GLU A 89 -1.45 11.06 -6.39
C GLU A 89 -1.91 11.71 -7.69
N ALA A 90 -3.18 11.54 -8.06
CA ALA A 90 -3.75 12.17 -9.25
C ALA A 90 -3.71 13.71 -9.22
N VAL A 91 -3.61 14.31 -8.02
CA VAL A 91 -3.48 15.76 -7.83
C VAL A 91 -2.02 16.16 -7.64
N THR A 92 -1.26 15.40 -6.85
CA THR A 92 0.14 15.73 -6.53
C THR A 92 1.11 15.40 -7.66
N ASN A 93 0.73 14.47 -8.56
CA ASN A 93 1.60 13.84 -9.55
C ASN A 93 2.91 13.30 -8.94
N HIS A 94 2.79 12.84 -7.70
CA HIS A 94 3.85 12.22 -6.93
C HIS A 94 3.20 11.17 -6.03
N ASP A 95 3.73 9.97 -6.10
CA ASP A 95 3.25 8.82 -5.35
C ASP A 95 3.51 8.95 -3.84
#